data_AF-A0A7X3YAA0-F1
#
_entry.id   AF-A0A7X3YAA0-F1
#
_cell.length_a   1.000
_cell.length_b   1.000
_cell.length_c   1.000
_cell.angle_alpha   90.00
_cell.angle_beta   90.00
_cell.angle_gamma   90.00
#
_symmetry.space_group_name_H-M   'P 1'
#
loop_
_entity.id
_entity.type
_entity.pdbx_description
1 polymer ?
#
loop_
_entity_poly.entity_id
_entity_poly.type
_entity_poly.pdbx_seq_one_letter_code
_entity_poly.pdbx_strand_id
1 'polypeptide(L)'
;MSIVKLAPKIVAGSALAGFGLAFGRDVYRKTKKNLLLVAALALVTIAFYGLFVCCVWIGRNYESWAGSIFKKLGALAALAVCFGISFYLILFLDGAIIEVSQGAENATAPEGLSPVFFGGIILQVLLVVSGLIFGLVQRKKRRIAWVTEKSNIQFFEDHGIEELDDEHLRDSEGNRYKLKNVFKGELEFQAEGRRGKRGYITFDENGKYISWSGLANIS
;
A
#
# COMPACT_ATOMS: atom_id res chain seq x y z
N MET A 1 1.06 -2.84 -16.72
CA MET A 1 -0.04 -2.20 -15.99
C MET A 1 -1.24 -1.98 -16.91
N SER A 2 -2.23 -2.87 -16.83
CA SER A 2 -3.43 -2.78 -17.67
C SER A 2 -4.17 -1.44 -17.51
N ILE A 3 -4.63 -0.90 -18.63
CA ILE A 3 -5.43 0.31 -18.81
C ILE A 3 -6.70 0.22 -17.94
N VAL A 4 -7.31 -0.95 -17.84
CA VAL A 4 -8.48 -1.23 -16.97
C VAL A 4 -8.20 -0.87 -15.49
N LYS A 5 -6.93 -0.97 -15.07
CA LYS A 5 -6.48 -0.73 -13.69
C LYS A 5 -5.89 0.67 -13.47
N LEU A 6 -5.82 1.49 -14.51
CA LEU A 6 -5.13 2.77 -14.49
C LEU A 6 -5.96 3.84 -13.76
N ALA A 7 -7.24 4.00 -14.11
CA ALA A 7 -8.12 5.02 -13.54
C ALA A 7 -8.29 4.90 -12.00
N PRO A 8 -8.53 3.70 -11.41
CA PRO A 8 -8.67 3.56 -9.95
C PRO A 8 -7.39 3.87 -9.16
N LYS A 9 -6.21 3.77 -9.79
CA LYS A 9 -4.92 4.00 -9.12
C LYS A 9 -4.48 5.46 -9.11
N ILE A 10 -4.80 6.21 -10.16
CA ILE A 10 -4.44 7.63 -10.27
C ILE A 10 -5.09 8.46 -9.14
N VAL A 11 -6.28 8.05 -8.70
CA VAL A 11 -7.01 8.69 -7.59
C VAL A 11 -6.37 8.42 -6.21
N ALA A 12 -5.46 7.45 -6.06
CA ALA A 12 -5.05 6.92 -4.75
C ALA A 12 -3.59 7.22 -4.32
N GLY A 13 -2.75 7.87 -5.15
CA GLY A 13 -1.31 7.58 -5.14
C GLY A 13 -0.28 8.50 -4.44
N SER A 14 -0.51 9.78 -4.12
CA SER A 14 0.61 10.75 -4.16
C SER A 14 1.08 11.46 -2.86
N ALA A 15 0.67 11.07 -1.65
CA ALA A 15 0.96 11.90 -0.46
C ALA A 15 2.04 11.40 0.55
N LEU A 16 2.43 10.12 0.56
CA LEU A 16 3.20 9.53 1.69
C LEU A 16 4.74 9.44 1.50
N ALA A 17 5.27 9.72 0.31
CA ALA A 17 6.67 9.42 -0.01
C ALA A 17 7.72 10.45 0.50
N GLY A 18 7.33 11.71 0.74
CA GLY A 18 8.28 12.80 1.01
C GLY A 18 8.92 12.79 2.41
N PHE A 19 8.13 12.47 3.45
CA PHE A 19 8.58 12.61 4.83
C PHE A 19 9.51 11.47 5.29
N GLY A 20 9.19 10.22 4.94
CA GLY A 20 10.00 9.06 5.34
C GLY A 20 11.40 9.04 4.72
N LEU A 21 11.55 9.59 3.50
CA LEU A 21 12.81 9.58 2.76
C LEU A 21 13.82 10.60 3.35
N ALA A 22 13.35 11.74 3.84
CA ALA A 22 14.19 12.73 4.52
C ALA A 22 14.73 12.21 5.87
N PHE A 23 13.85 11.65 6.71
CA PHE A 23 14.23 11.09 8.01
C PHE A 23 15.17 9.87 7.87
N GLY A 24 14.84 8.96 6.95
CA GLY A 24 15.67 7.78 6.69
C GLY A 24 17.09 8.15 6.21
N ARG A 25 17.21 9.19 5.39
CA ARG A 25 18.51 9.68 4.91
C ARG A 25 19.40 10.20 6.04
N ASP A 26 18.83 10.93 6.99
CA ASP A 26 19.59 11.52 8.10
C ASP A 26 20.04 10.47 9.12
N VAL A 27 19.18 9.49 9.41
CA VAL A 27 19.55 8.35 10.26
C VAL A 27 20.64 7.52 9.57
N TYR A 28 20.49 7.19 8.29
CA TYR A 28 21.48 6.42 7.53
C TYR A 28 22.87 7.08 7.52
N ARG A 29 22.95 8.40 7.34
CA ARG A 29 24.23 9.13 7.33
C ARG A 29 25.00 8.98 8.63
N LYS A 30 24.31 8.91 9.77
CA LYS A 30 24.93 8.74 11.10
C LYS A 30 25.28 7.29 11.41
N THR A 31 24.48 6.33 10.93
CA THR A 31 24.61 4.92 11.31
C THR A 31 25.48 4.09 10.36
N LYS A 32 25.69 4.52 9.10
CA LYS A 32 26.41 3.76 8.06
C LYS A 32 27.82 3.26 8.42
N LYS A 33 28.46 3.83 9.44
CA LYS A 33 29.81 3.42 9.89
C LYS A 33 29.78 2.19 10.81
N ASN A 34 28.62 1.86 11.39
CA ASN A 34 28.45 0.75 12.31
C ASN A 34 27.36 -0.19 11.79
N LEU A 35 27.80 -1.26 11.11
CA LEU A 35 26.91 -2.24 10.49
C LEU A 35 25.94 -2.87 11.51
N LEU A 36 26.40 -3.14 12.73
CA LEU A 36 25.59 -3.70 13.80
C LEU A 36 24.44 -2.77 14.18
N LEU A 37 24.72 -1.46 14.29
CA LEU A 37 23.71 -0.45 14.62
C LEU A 37 22.68 -0.30 13.49
N VAL A 38 23.11 -0.35 12.23
CA VAL A 38 22.19 -0.36 11.07
C VAL A 38 21.28 -1.59 11.12
N ALA A 39 21.83 -2.78 11.39
CA ALA A 39 21.06 -4.01 11.50
C ALA A 39 20.05 -3.96 12.65
N ALA A 40 20.46 -3.45 13.82
CA ALA A 40 19.58 -3.26 14.97
C ALA A 40 18.42 -2.30 14.66
N LEU A 41 18.71 -1.16 14.02
CA LEU A 41 17.68 -0.20 13.62
C LEU A 41 16.71 -0.79 12.59
N ALA A 42 17.23 -1.54 11.61
CA ALA A 42 16.41 -2.24 10.63
C ALA A 42 15.50 -3.26 11.31
N LEU A 43 16.03 -4.04 12.26
CA LEU A 43 15.25 -5.02 13.03
C LEU A 43 14.13 -4.35 13.82
N VAL A 44 14.43 -3.26 14.53
CA VAL A 44 13.42 -2.47 15.26
C VAL A 44 12.34 -1.97 14.30
N THR A 45 12.75 -1.37 13.18
CA THR A 45 11.82 -0.82 12.19
C THR A 45 10.92 -1.91 11.62
N ILE A 46 11.50 -3.06 11.24
CA ILE A 46 10.74 -4.20 10.70
C ILE A 46 9.79 -4.78 11.74
N ALA A 47 10.21 -4.91 13.00
CA ALA A 47 9.37 -5.45 14.06
C ALA A 47 8.14 -4.57 14.31
N PHE A 48 8.34 -3.26 14.52
CA PHE A 48 7.25 -2.33 14.80
C PHE A 48 6.38 -2.03 13.57
N TYR A 49 6.99 -1.81 12.39
CA TYR A 49 6.22 -1.63 11.16
C TYR A 49 5.48 -2.91 10.76
N GLY A 50 6.09 -4.07 11.02
CA GLY A 50 5.49 -5.38 10.80
C GLY A 50 4.21 -5.58 11.59
N LEU A 51 4.13 -5.12 12.85
CA LEU A 51 2.88 -5.13 13.64
C LEU A 51 1.75 -4.42 12.89
N PHE A 52 2.00 -3.18 12.46
CA PHE A 52 1.03 -2.38 11.73
C PHE A 52 0.62 -3.07 10.41
N VAL A 53 1.59 -3.48 9.59
CA VAL A 53 1.33 -4.09 8.28
C VAL A 53 0.57 -5.41 8.41
N CYS A 54 0.95 -6.29 9.34
CA CYS A 54 0.26 -7.56 9.53
C CYS A 54 -1.21 -7.33 9.92
N CYS A 55 -1.47 -6.38 10.81
CA CYS A 55 -2.83 -5.99 11.18
C CYS A 55 -3.62 -5.37 10.02
N VAL A 56 -2.99 -4.58 9.15
CA VAL A 56 -3.62 -4.11 7.90
C VAL A 56 -4.04 -5.30 7.03
N TRP A 57 -3.18 -6.31 6.87
CA TRP A 57 -3.46 -7.49 6.05
C TRP A 57 -4.58 -8.35 6.64
N ILE A 58 -4.59 -8.56 7.95
CA ILE A 58 -5.68 -9.25 8.66
C ILE A 58 -7.00 -8.49 8.47
N GLY A 59 -6.94 -7.17 8.64
CA GLY A 59 -8.07 -6.27 8.49
C GLY A 59 -8.56 -6.12 7.06
N ARG A 60 -7.80 -6.51 6.03
CA ARG A 60 -8.18 -6.29 4.62
C ARG A 60 -9.16 -7.36 4.11
N ASN A 61 -9.90 -7.01 3.06
CA ASN A 61 -10.71 -7.97 2.32
C ASN A 61 -9.94 -8.50 1.11
N TYR A 62 -10.24 -9.74 0.72
CA TYR A 62 -9.66 -10.41 -0.44
C TYR A 62 -10.76 -10.90 -1.37
N GLU A 63 -10.42 -11.01 -2.65
CA GLU A 63 -11.38 -11.34 -3.70
C GLU A 63 -11.87 -12.79 -3.61
N SER A 64 -10.94 -13.74 -3.35
CA SER A 64 -11.27 -15.14 -3.12
C SER A 64 -11.26 -15.51 -1.64
N TRP A 65 -12.18 -16.38 -1.24
CA TRP A 65 -12.29 -16.86 0.14
C TRP A 65 -11.05 -17.66 0.58
N ALA A 66 -10.56 -18.57 -0.28
CA ALA A 66 -9.37 -19.37 0.00
C ALA A 66 -8.10 -18.49 0.08
N GLY A 67 -7.96 -17.54 -0.85
CA GLY A 67 -6.89 -16.54 -0.81
C GLY A 67 -6.98 -15.63 0.42
N SER A 68 -8.18 -15.34 0.91
CA SER A 68 -8.37 -14.62 2.17
C SER A 68 -7.85 -15.40 3.36
N ILE A 69 -8.15 -16.70 3.46
CA ILE A 69 -7.75 -17.52 4.62
C ILE A 69 -6.23 -17.62 4.68
N PHE A 70 -5.60 -18.00 3.57
CA PHE A 70 -4.15 -18.17 3.51
C PHE A 70 -3.39 -16.88 3.87
N LYS A 71 -3.82 -15.74 3.32
CA LYS A 71 -3.17 -14.44 3.59
C LYS A 71 -3.39 -13.97 5.02
N LYS A 72 -4.55 -14.25 5.63
CA LYS A 72 -4.82 -13.91 7.03
C LYS A 72 -4.04 -14.80 7.99
N LEU A 73 -3.94 -16.10 7.73
CA LEU A 73 -3.13 -17.02 8.53
C LEU A 73 -1.64 -16.66 8.45
N GLY A 74 -1.12 -16.39 7.25
CA GLY A 74 0.25 -15.92 7.08
C GLY A 74 0.51 -14.59 7.81
N ALA A 75 -0.43 -13.64 7.73
CA ALA A 75 -0.32 -12.37 8.45
C ALA A 75 -0.40 -12.55 9.98
N LEU A 76 -1.19 -13.51 10.47
CA LEU A 76 -1.29 -13.81 11.90
C LEU A 76 0.00 -14.46 12.44
N ALA A 77 0.59 -15.39 11.68
CA ALA A 77 1.88 -15.98 12.04
C ALA A 77 2.99 -14.92 12.03
N ALA A 78 3.05 -14.07 11.00
CA ALA A 78 4.00 -12.96 10.94
C ALA A 78 3.78 -11.93 12.07
N LEU A 79 2.52 -11.66 12.44
CA LEU A 79 2.18 -10.80 13.56
C LEU A 79 2.76 -11.33 14.87
N ALA A 80 2.60 -12.64 15.15
CA ALA A 80 3.14 -13.26 16.36
C ALA A 80 4.67 -13.11 16.44
N VAL A 81 5.38 -13.30 15.32
CA VAL A 81 6.84 -13.09 15.24
C VAL A 81 7.21 -11.63 15.49
N CYS A 82 6.55 -10.69 14.82
CA CYS A 82 6.81 -9.25 15.00
C CYS A 82 6.50 -8.79 16.43
N PHE A 83 5.44 -9.33 17.03
CA PHE A 83 5.06 -9.06 18.41
C PHE A 83 6.10 -9.59 19.38
N GLY A 84 6.55 -10.83 19.23
CA GLY A 84 7.61 -11.42 20.06
C GLY A 84 8.92 -10.63 19.98
N ILE A 85 9.37 -10.28 18.77
CA ILE A 85 10.61 -9.50 18.56
C ILE A 85 10.48 -8.11 19.18
N SER A 86 9.38 -7.38 18.89
CA SER A 86 9.20 -6.03 19.45
C SER A 86 9.02 -6.04 20.97
N PHE A 87 8.38 -7.07 21.54
CA PHE A 87 8.25 -7.23 22.98
C PHE A 87 9.61 -7.48 23.64
N TYR A 88 10.43 -8.36 23.06
CA TYR A 88 11.81 -8.57 23.52
C TYR A 88 12.64 -7.28 23.43
N LEU A 89 12.50 -6.50 22.36
CA LEU A 89 13.21 -5.23 22.21
C LEU A 89 12.80 -4.20 23.28
N ILE A 90 11.51 -4.17 23.67
CA ILE A 90 11.04 -3.31 24.76
C ILE A 90 11.69 -3.73 26.08
N LEU A 91 11.68 -5.03 26.42
CA LEU A 91 12.33 -5.55 27.62
C LEU A 91 13.83 -5.26 27.65
N PHE A 92 14.51 -5.45 26.53
CA PHE A 92 15.94 -5.17 26.39
C PHE A 92 16.24 -3.68 26.60
N LEU A 93 15.47 -2.79 25.95
CA LEU A 93 15.63 -1.35 26.07
C LEU A 93 15.34 -0.88 27.50
N ASP A 94 14.33 -1.45 28.14
CA ASP A 94 13.97 -1.15 29.53
C ASP A 94 15.12 -1.49 30.49
N GLY A 95 15.65 -2.71 30.41
CA GLY A 95 16.80 -3.14 31.21
C GLY A 95 18.03 -2.26 30.99
N ALA A 96 18.35 -1.93 29.74
CA ALA A 96 19.47 -1.07 29.40
C ALA A 96 19.33 0.36 29.97
N ILE A 97 18.11 0.92 29.98
CA ILE A 97 17.85 2.24 30.56
C ILE A 97 17.98 2.20 32.08
N ILE A 98 17.48 1.16 32.74
CA ILE A 98 17.62 0.98 34.19
C ILE A 98 19.10 0.91 34.56
N GLU A 99 19.88 0.08 33.86
CA GLU A 99 21.32 -0.09 34.07
C GLU A 99 22.08 1.23 33.92
N VAL A 100 21.79 2.00 32.86
CA VAL A 100 22.40 3.32 32.64
C VAL A 100 21.98 4.33 33.72
N SER A 101 20.74 4.26 34.22
CA SER A 101 20.22 5.22 35.19
C SER A 101 20.73 5.00 36.62
N GLN A 102 20.94 3.75 37.03
CA GLN A 102 21.37 3.38 38.39
C GLN A 102 22.87 3.11 38.48
N GLY A 103 23.54 2.92 37.33
CA GLY A 103 24.88 2.36 37.25
C GLY A 103 24.85 0.84 37.43
N ALA A 104 25.70 0.13 36.67
CA ALA A 104 25.66 -1.33 36.59
C ALA A 104 25.78 -2.04 37.95
N GLU A 105 26.48 -1.45 38.92
CA GLU A 105 26.71 -2.04 40.25
C GLU A 105 25.52 -1.87 41.21
N ASN A 106 24.64 -0.90 40.97
CA ASN A 106 23.48 -0.61 41.82
C ASN A 106 22.15 -0.94 41.14
N ALA A 107 22.18 -1.56 39.96
CA ALA A 107 21.00 -1.91 39.19
C ALA A 107 20.15 -2.93 39.97
N THR A 108 19.05 -2.45 40.54
CA THR A 108 18.07 -3.27 41.27
C THR A 108 16.80 -3.37 40.45
N ALA A 109 16.10 -4.51 40.56
CA ALA A 109 14.83 -4.69 39.87
C ALA A 109 13.83 -3.62 40.38
N PRO A 110 13.18 -2.87 39.48
CA PRO A 110 12.19 -1.87 39.90
C PRO A 110 11.03 -2.56 40.62
N GLU A 111 10.49 -1.95 41.66
CA GLU A 111 9.33 -2.46 42.42
C GLU A 111 7.99 -2.36 41.63
N GLY A 112 8.04 -2.23 40.30
CA GLY A 112 6.87 -2.11 39.44
C GLY A 112 7.23 -2.05 37.96
N LEU A 113 6.21 -1.87 37.12
CA LEU A 113 6.41 -1.68 35.67
C LEU A 113 7.07 -0.33 35.43
N SER A 114 8.19 -0.33 34.70
CA SER A 114 8.85 0.91 34.33
C SER A 114 7.98 1.74 33.35
N PRO A 115 8.16 3.07 33.32
CA PRO A 115 7.53 3.91 32.30
C PRO A 115 7.90 3.52 30.86
N VAL A 116 9.11 3.02 30.64
CA VAL A 116 9.60 2.58 29.32
C VAL A 116 8.84 1.35 28.86
N PHE A 117 8.73 0.34 29.72
CA PHE A 117 7.97 -0.86 29.44
C PHE A 117 6.50 -0.52 29.14
N PHE A 118 5.87 0.28 30.02
CA PHE A 118 4.48 0.69 29.86
C PHE A 118 4.26 1.47 28.55
N GLY A 119 5.13 2.43 28.24
CA GLY A 119 5.10 3.18 26.98
C GLY A 119 5.27 2.28 25.76
N GLY A 120 6.18 1.29 25.83
CA GLY A 120 6.39 0.31 24.77
C GLY A 120 5.15 -0.54 24.49
N ILE A 121 4.46 -1.02 25.53
CA ILE A 121 3.21 -1.79 25.39
C ILE A 121 2.11 -0.92 24.78
N ILE A 122 1.94 0.32 25.24
CA ILE A 122 0.97 1.25 24.64
C ILE A 122 1.25 1.44 23.16
N LEU A 123 2.52 1.65 22.77
CA LEU A 123 2.90 1.81 21.37
C LEU A 123 2.55 0.57 20.53
N GLN A 124 2.82 -0.65 21.03
CA GLN A 124 2.43 -1.88 20.34
C GLN A 124 0.91 -1.96 20.12
N VAL A 125 0.13 -1.68 21.17
CA VAL A 125 -1.33 -1.68 21.10
C VAL A 125 -1.82 -0.67 20.07
N LEU A 126 -1.28 0.56 20.09
CA LEU A 126 -1.64 1.59 19.11
C LEU A 126 -1.33 1.18 17.67
N LEU A 127 -0.19 0.54 17.43
CA LEU A 127 0.19 0.05 16.10
C LEU A 127 -0.73 -1.09 15.61
N VAL A 128 -1.08 -2.02 16.50
CA VAL A 128 -2.02 -3.11 16.20
C VAL A 128 -3.41 -2.55 15.88
N VAL A 129 -3.94 -1.68 16.75
CA VAL A 129 -5.28 -1.08 16.59
C VAL A 129 -5.34 -0.22 15.34
N SER A 130 -4.35 0.66 15.12
CA SER A 130 -4.30 1.49 13.91
C SER A 130 -4.18 0.63 12.65
N GLY A 131 -3.34 -0.40 12.65
CA GLY A 131 -3.22 -1.33 11.52
C GLY A 131 -4.56 -2.00 11.18
N LEU A 132 -5.29 -2.47 12.18
CA LEU A 132 -6.62 -3.06 12.00
C LEU A 132 -7.61 -2.03 11.42
N ILE A 133 -7.68 -0.82 11.98
CA ILE A 133 -8.55 0.26 11.49
C ILE A 133 -8.23 0.58 10.02
N PHE A 134 -6.96 0.76 9.67
CA PHE A 134 -6.53 1.02 8.29
C PHE A 134 -6.91 -0.14 7.37
N GLY A 135 -6.75 -1.39 7.80
CA GLY A 135 -7.20 -2.57 7.06
C GLY A 135 -8.71 -2.56 6.80
N LEU A 136 -9.52 -2.22 7.82
CA LEU A 136 -10.98 -2.11 7.72
C LEU A 136 -11.40 -0.99 6.76
N VAL A 137 -10.77 0.19 6.85
CA VAL A 137 -11.04 1.32 5.95
C VAL A 137 -10.70 0.95 4.50
N GLN A 138 -9.59 0.23 4.29
CA GLN A 138 -9.21 -0.25 2.95
C GLN A 138 -10.23 -1.25 2.36
N ARG A 139 -11.04 -1.96 3.17
CA ARG A 139 -12.05 -2.90 2.65
C ARG A 139 -13.04 -2.22 1.70
N LYS A 140 -13.56 -1.05 2.09
CA LYS A 140 -14.53 -0.30 1.28
C LYS A 140 -13.92 0.12 -0.05
N LYS A 141 -12.72 0.72 0.00
CA LYS A 141 -11.99 1.17 -1.19
C LYS A 141 -11.71 0.03 -2.16
N ARG A 142 -11.31 -1.14 -1.66
CA ARG A 142 -11.05 -2.31 -2.53
C ARG A 142 -12.32 -2.90 -3.12
N ARG A 143 -13.43 -2.94 -2.37
CA ARG A 143 -14.71 -3.40 -2.91
C ARG A 143 -15.15 -2.53 -4.08
N ILE A 144 -15.03 -1.21 -3.94
CA ILE A 144 -15.31 -0.26 -5.03
C ILE A 144 -14.38 -0.56 -6.21
N ALA A 145 -13.07 -0.66 -5.97
CA ALA A 145 -12.10 -0.96 -7.03
C ALA A 145 -12.42 -2.26 -7.79
N TRP A 146 -12.83 -3.34 -7.12
CA TRP A 146 -13.21 -4.60 -7.77
C TRP A 146 -14.49 -4.49 -8.59
N VAL A 147 -15.51 -3.80 -8.05
CA VAL A 147 -16.76 -3.58 -8.78
C VAL A 147 -16.50 -2.72 -10.01
N THR A 148 -15.69 -1.67 -9.87
CA THR A 148 -15.24 -0.82 -10.97
C THR A 148 -14.46 -1.63 -12.01
N GLU A 149 -13.47 -2.42 -11.59
CA GLU A 149 -12.65 -3.25 -12.49
C GLU A 149 -13.52 -4.24 -13.27
N LYS A 150 -14.42 -4.95 -12.59
CA LYS A 150 -15.35 -5.89 -13.24
C LYS A 150 -16.27 -5.17 -14.23
N SER A 151 -16.76 -3.98 -13.89
CA SER A 151 -17.57 -3.19 -14.81
C SER A 151 -16.79 -2.67 -16.00
N ASN A 152 -15.51 -2.33 -15.83
CA ASN A 152 -14.66 -1.84 -16.90
C ASN A 152 -14.29 -2.97 -17.87
N ILE A 153 -14.09 -4.19 -17.35
CA ILE A 153 -13.93 -5.40 -18.17
C ILE A 153 -15.19 -5.64 -19.00
N GLN A 154 -16.37 -5.61 -18.36
CA GLN A 154 -17.64 -5.76 -19.07
C GLN A 154 -17.82 -4.66 -20.14
N PHE A 155 -17.46 -3.42 -19.82
CA PHE A 155 -17.51 -2.32 -20.77
C PHE A 155 -16.63 -2.58 -22.01
N PHE A 156 -15.43 -3.14 -21.83
CA PHE A 156 -14.54 -3.51 -22.93
C PHE A 156 -15.17 -4.60 -23.79
N GLU A 157 -15.72 -5.66 -23.16
CA GLU A 157 -16.41 -6.75 -23.85
C GLU A 157 -17.62 -6.24 -24.65
N ASP A 158 -18.46 -5.39 -24.04
CA ASP A 158 -19.69 -4.86 -24.65
C ASP A 158 -19.41 -3.97 -25.88
N HIS A 159 -18.25 -3.29 -25.90
CA HIS A 159 -17.84 -2.42 -27.01
C HIS A 159 -16.84 -3.10 -27.98
N GLY A 160 -16.53 -4.38 -27.77
CA GLY A 160 -15.54 -5.10 -28.57
C GLY A 160 -14.14 -4.47 -28.51
N ILE A 161 -13.78 -3.87 -27.37
CA ILE A 161 -12.46 -3.28 -27.13
C ILE A 161 -11.53 -4.36 -26.58
N GLU A 162 -10.46 -4.64 -27.30
CA GLU A 162 -9.40 -5.56 -26.92
C GLU A 162 -8.19 -4.78 -26.40
N GLU A 163 -7.75 -5.07 -25.17
CA GLU A 163 -6.50 -4.53 -24.63
C GLU A 163 -5.32 -5.35 -25.19
N LEU A 164 -4.43 -4.70 -25.96
CA LEU A 164 -3.27 -5.37 -26.58
C LEU A 164 -2.07 -5.39 -25.63
N ASP A 165 -1.82 -4.26 -24.97
CA ASP A 165 -0.79 -4.10 -23.93
C ASP A 165 -1.16 -2.95 -22.98
N ASP A 166 -0.22 -2.52 -22.16
CA ASP A 166 -0.41 -1.49 -21.13
C ASP A 166 -0.73 -0.09 -21.68
N GLU A 167 -0.45 0.17 -22.94
CA GLU A 167 -0.67 1.45 -23.60
C GLU A 167 -1.56 1.34 -24.84
N HIS A 168 -1.76 0.15 -25.40
CA HIS A 168 -2.47 -0.03 -26.66
C HIS A 168 -3.79 -0.80 -26.51
N LEU A 169 -4.81 -0.33 -27.22
CA LEU A 169 -6.10 -0.98 -27.36
C LEU A 169 -6.53 -1.07 -28.82
N ARG A 170 -7.42 -2.01 -29.11
CA ARG A 170 -8.04 -2.21 -30.41
C ARG A 170 -9.56 -2.17 -30.25
N ASP A 171 -10.26 -1.47 -31.13
CA ASP A 171 -11.73 -1.48 -31.14
C ASP A 171 -12.30 -2.60 -32.03
N SER A 172 -13.64 -2.72 -32.03
CA SER A 172 -14.37 -3.70 -32.83
C SER A 172 -14.21 -3.52 -34.35
N GLU A 173 -13.81 -2.33 -34.80
CA GLU A 173 -13.52 -2.02 -36.21
C GLU A 173 -12.08 -2.36 -36.59
N GLY A 174 -11.26 -2.82 -35.64
CA GLY A 174 -9.85 -3.15 -35.84
C GLY A 174 -8.91 -1.95 -35.80
N ASN A 175 -9.41 -0.75 -35.46
CA ASN A 175 -8.55 0.42 -35.27
C ASN A 175 -7.73 0.24 -33.99
N ARG A 176 -6.44 0.56 -34.07
CA ARG A 176 -5.53 0.53 -32.91
C ARG A 176 -5.37 1.93 -32.35
N TYR A 177 -5.29 2.01 -31.03
CA TYR A 177 -5.10 3.27 -30.32
C TYR A 177 -4.02 3.12 -29.26
N LYS A 178 -3.23 4.18 -29.10
CA LYS A 178 -2.22 4.33 -28.05
C LYS A 178 -2.66 5.35 -27.01
N LEU A 179 -2.59 5.01 -25.73
CA LEU A 179 -2.87 5.92 -24.62
C LEU A 179 -1.89 7.08 -24.67
N LYS A 180 -2.41 8.29 -24.65
CA LYS A 180 -1.60 9.51 -24.78
C LYS A 180 -1.68 10.39 -23.54
N ASN A 181 -2.89 10.64 -23.06
CA ASN A 181 -3.10 11.48 -21.89
C ASN A 181 -4.13 10.85 -20.95
N VAL A 182 -3.94 11.10 -19.67
CA VAL A 182 -4.90 10.72 -18.63
C VAL A 182 -5.38 12.00 -17.94
N PHE A 183 -6.63 12.35 -18.17
CA PHE A 183 -7.27 13.51 -17.57
C PHE A 183 -8.16 13.11 -16.38
N LYS A 184 -8.68 14.10 -15.66
CA LYS A 184 -9.66 13.87 -14.59
C LYS A 184 -11.02 13.54 -15.22
N GLY A 185 -11.34 12.26 -15.33
CA GLY A 185 -12.61 11.76 -15.88
C GLY A 185 -12.56 11.27 -17.32
N GLU A 186 -11.39 11.33 -17.97
CA GLU A 186 -11.24 10.90 -19.37
C GLU A 186 -9.85 10.32 -19.67
N LEU A 187 -9.81 9.27 -20.49
CA LEU A 187 -8.60 8.73 -21.10
C LEU A 187 -8.59 9.10 -22.57
N GLU A 188 -7.51 9.75 -23.01
CA GLU A 188 -7.31 10.15 -24.39
C GLU A 188 -6.35 9.18 -25.08
N PHE A 189 -6.82 8.60 -26.18
CA PHE A 189 -6.05 7.71 -27.02
C PHE A 189 -5.82 8.31 -28.41
N GLN A 190 -4.64 8.10 -28.96
CA GLN A 190 -4.28 8.48 -30.32
C GLN A 190 -4.46 7.28 -31.24
N ALA A 191 -5.24 7.43 -32.31
CA ALA A 191 -5.38 6.36 -33.30
C ALA A 191 -4.07 6.17 -34.08
N GLU A 192 -3.56 4.94 -34.13
CA GLU A 192 -2.34 4.61 -34.86
C GLU A 192 -2.58 4.63 -36.36
N GLY A 193 -1.64 5.18 -37.12
CA GLY A 193 -1.74 5.29 -38.58
C GLY A 193 -2.77 6.31 -39.08
N ARG A 194 -3.50 7.02 -38.21
CA ARG A 194 -4.50 8.03 -38.60
C ARG A 194 -4.18 9.38 -37.97
N ARG A 195 -3.85 10.36 -38.82
CA ARG A 195 -3.55 11.73 -38.36
C ARG A 195 -4.83 12.46 -37.97
N GLY A 196 -4.79 13.19 -36.85
CA GLY A 196 -5.92 14.01 -36.40
C GLY A 196 -7.10 13.22 -35.84
N LYS A 197 -6.91 11.93 -35.54
CA LYS A 197 -7.93 11.03 -35.01
C LYS A 197 -7.59 10.58 -33.60
N ARG A 198 -8.60 10.60 -32.72
CA ARG A 198 -8.47 10.20 -31.31
C ARG A 198 -9.65 9.35 -30.87
N GLY A 199 -9.43 8.55 -29.83
CA GLY A 199 -10.48 7.86 -29.11
C GLY A 199 -10.50 8.33 -27.66
N TYR A 200 -11.67 8.35 -27.05
CA TYR A 200 -11.88 8.82 -25.70
C TYR A 200 -12.69 7.80 -24.91
N ILE A 201 -12.20 7.45 -23.73
CA ILE A 201 -12.98 6.71 -22.72
C ILE A 201 -13.27 7.68 -21.58
N THR A 202 -14.55 7.97 -21.34
CA THR A 202 -14.96 8.76 -20.18
C THR A 202 -15.22 7.85 -18.99
N PHE A 203 -14.97 8.34 -17.78
CA PHE A 203 -15.15 7.57 -16.56
C PHE A 203 -15.68 8.40 -15.39
N ASP A 204 -16.47 7.75 -14.52
CA ASP A 204 -17.09 8.39 -13.36
C ASP A 204 -16.09 8.69 -12.22
N GLU A 205 -16.57 9.30 -11.14
CA GLU A 205 -15.76 9.61 -9.96
C GLU A 205 -15.14 8.38 -9.28
N ASN A 206 -15.70 7.19 -9.50
CA ASN A 206 -15.23 5.91 -8.99
C ASN A 206 -14.30 5.17 -9.98
N GLY A 207 -14.03 5.75 -11.15
CA GLY A 207 -13.20 5.19 -12.22
C GLY A 207 -13.93 4.18 -13.12
N LYS A 208 -15.27 4.14 -13.09
CA LYS A 208 -16.09 3.27 -13.94
C LYS A 208 -16.23 3.86 -15.33
N TYR A 209 -15.94 3.09 -16.36
CA TYR A 209 -16.07 3.51 -17.76
C TYR A 209 -17.54 3.69 -18.14
N ILE A 210 -17.85 4.84 -18.75
CA ILE A 210 -19.22 5.25 -19.08
C ILE A 210 -19.44 5.19 -20.59
N SER A 211 -18.51 5.75 -21.37
CA SER A 211 -18.67 5.86 -22.82
C SER A 211 -17.36 5.69 -23.57
N TRP A 212 -17.47 5.14 -24.77
CA TRP A 212 -16.39 5.04 -25.74
C TRP A 212 -16.76 5.88 -26.96
N SER A 213 -15.93 6.86 -27.32
CA SER A 213 -16.22 7.72 -28.47
C SER A 213 -16.00 7.04 -29.82
N GLY A 214 -15.22 5.95 -29.86
CA GLY A 214 -14.63 5.48 -31.09
C GLY A 214 -13.70 6.52 -31.72
N LEU A 215 -13.51 6.41 -33.03
CA LEU A 215 -12.64 7.28 -33.80
C LEU A 215 -13.24 8.67 -34.02
N ALA A 216 -12.88 9.63 -33.17
CA ALA A 216 -13.30 11.03 -33.26
C ALA A 216 -12.26 11.92 -33.96
N ASN A 217 -12.71 13.00 -34.60
CA ASN A 217 -11.83 14.08 -35.06
C ASN A 217 -11.37 14.92 -33.87
N ILE A 218 -10.14 15.39 -33.90
CA ILE A 218 -9.68 16.45 -32.99
C ILE A 218 -10.34 17.75 -33.46
N SER A 219 -11.29 18.27 -32.67
CA SER A 219 -11.82 19.63 -32.84
C SER A 219 -10.79 20.67 -32.42
#